data_AF-A0A3C1EVA5-F1
#
_entry.id   AF-A0A3C1EVA5-F1
#
_cell.length_a   1.000
_cell.length_b   1.000
_cell.length_c   1.000
_cell.angle_alpha   90.00
_cell.angle_beta   90.00
_cell.angle_gamma   90.00
#
_symmetry.space_group_name_H-M   'P 1'
#
loop_
_entity.id
_entity.type
_entity.pdbx_description
1 polymer ?
#
loop_
_entity_poly.entity_id
_entity_poly.type
_entity_poly.pdbx_seq_one_letter_code
_entity_poly.pdbx_strand_id
1 'polypeptide(L)'
;MDLKNRTMLTEEKWRQFPFYKQILMIANELNRAKNWLSKKDFQEVKGCYERALELVDLTVDVLIDKRYLKELLRFREVLAEMYIDNEFAEKQNNKLITVLLLFDKDSYNILAGDK
;
A
#
# COMPACT_ATOMS: atom_id res chain seq x y z
N MET A 1 -4.04 -18.63 9.46
CA MET A 1 -4.26 -17.18 9.30
C MET A 1 -4.55 -16.62 10.68
N ASP A 2 -3.53 -16.05 11.35
CA ASP A 2 -3.69 -15.54 12.72
C ASP A 2 -4.15 -14.07 12.63
N LEU A 3 -5.43 -13.84 12.84
CA LEU A 3 -6.13 -12.55 12.70
C LEU A 3 -5.92 -11.61 13.90
N LYS A 4 -4.87 -11.84 14.69
CA LYS A 4 -4.92 -11.55 16.13
C LYS A 4 -5.12 -10.08 16.51
N ASN A 5 -4.88 -9.09 15.64
CA ASN A 5 -5.06 -7.66 15.96
C ASN A 5 -5.30 -6.76 14.72
N ARG A 6 -6.10 -7.16 13.71
CA ARG A 6 -6.46 -6.23 12.61
C ARG A 6 -7.78 -5.51 12.91
N THR A 7 -7.71 -4.22 13.22
CA THR A 7 -8.90 -3.36 13.25
C THR A 7 -9.39 -3.18 11.81
N MET A 8 -10.52 -3.79 11.45
CA MET A 8 -11.12 -3.60 10.13
C MET A 8 -11.58 -2.14 9.98
N LEU A 9 -11.05 -1.46 8.96
CA LEU A 9 -11.54 -0.16 8.51
C LEU A 9 -12.76 -0.39 7.62
N THR A 10 -13.85 0.32 7.89
CA THR A 10 -15.02 0.31 7.01
C THR A 10 -14.83 1.32 5.86
N GLU A 11 -15.54 1.11 4.75
CA GLU A 11 -15.55 2.05 3.64
C GLU A 11 -15.97 3.46 4.07
N GLU A 12 -16.95 3.59 4.97
CA GLU A 12 -17.44 4.91 5.44
C GLU A 12 -16.35 5.68 6.18
N LYS A 13 -15.56 4.98 7.01
CA LYS A 13 -14.41 5.58 7.70
C LYS A 13 -13.29 5.88 6.72
N TRP A 14 -13.04 4.99 5.77
CA TRP A 14 -11.97 5.15 4.78
C TRP A 14 -12.19 6.34 3.85
N ARG A 15 -13.45 6.57 3.44
CA ARG A 15 -13.86 7.69 2.59
C ARG A 15 -13.62 9.06 3.22
N GLN A 16 -13.50 9.14 4.55
CA GLN A 16 -13.21 10.41 5.23
C GLN A 16 -11.76 10.88 5.06
N PHE A 17 -10.86 9.98 4.64
CA PHE A 17 -9.47 10.35 4.38
C PHE A 17 -9.33 10.92 2.96
N PRO A 18 -8.64 12.05 2.78
CA PRO A 18 -8.31 12.55 1.45
C PRO A 18 -7.40 11.54 0.72
N PHE A 19 -7.45 11.54 -0.61
CA PHE A 19 -6.75 10.55 -1.45
C PHE A 19 -5.26 10.43 -1.13
N TYR A 20 -4.53 11.55 -0.99
CA TYR A 20 -3.11 11.53 -0.63
C TYR A 20 -2.85 10.79 0.70
N LYS A 21 -3.77 10.88 1.67
CA LYS A 21 -3.64 10.20 2.97
C LYS A 21 -3.92 8.71 2.85
N GLN A 22 -4.86 8.30 2.01
CA GLN A 22 -5.10 6.89 1.68
C GLN A 22 -3.83 6.28 1.06
N ILE A 23 -3.22 6.97 0.08
CA ILE A 23 -1.95 6.58 -0.55
C ILE A 23 -0.81 6.46 0.49
N LEU A 24 -0.64 7.44 1.38
CA LEU A 24 0.39 7.39 2.42
C LEU A 24 0.18 6.23 3.39
N MET A 25 -1.06 5.87 3.72
CA MET A 25 -1.34 4.72 4.57
C MET A 25 -1.00 3.40 3.89
N ILE A 26 -1.24 3.25 2.58
CA ILE A 26 -0.77 2.10 1.80
C ILE A 26 0.77 2.06 1.78
N ALA A 27 1.42 3.20 1.52
CA ALA A 27 2.88 3.30 1.50
C ALA A 27 3.51 2.95 2.87
N ASN A 28 2.86 3.30 3.98
CA ASN A 28 3.31 2.94 5.33
C ASN A 28 3.32 1.42 5.57
N GLU A 29 2.35 0.69 5.01
CA GLU A 29 2.35 -0.78 5.09
C GLU A 29 3.52 -1.38 4.30
N LEU A 30 3.85 -0.82 3.14
CA LEU A 30 5.03 -1.25 2.36
C LEU A 30 6.36 -0.84 3.02
N ASN A 31 6.40 0.30 3.71
CA ASN A 31 7.55 0.66 4.56
C ASN A 31 7.69 -0.31 5.73
N ARG A 32 6.57 -0.78 6.32
CA ARG A 32 6.61 -1.83 7.34
C ARG A 32 7.11 -3.15 6.75
N ALA A 33 6.68 -3.52 5.55
CA ALA A 33 7.18 -4.69 4.84
C ALA A 33 8.70 -4.60 4.61
N LYS A 34 9.23 -3.43 4.22
CA LYS A 34 10.67 -3.18 4.09
C LYS A 34 11.44 -3.49 5.38
N ASN A 35 10.92 -3.08 6.53
CA ASN A 35 11.53 -3.35 7.83
C ASN A 35 11.54 -4.84 8.21
N TRP A 36 10.59 -5.62 7.70
CA TRP A 36 10.55 -7.07 7.90
C TRP A 36 11.39 -7.83 6.88
N LEU A 37 11.50 -7.33 5.65
CA LEU A 37 12.43 -7.83 4.63
C LEU A 37 13.88 -7.80 5.11
N SER A 38 14.30 -6.70 5.76
CA SER A 38 15.67 -6.60 6.31
C SER A 38 15.95 -7.60 7.43
N LYS A 39 14.90 -8.05 8.12
CA LYS A 39 14.94 -9.09 9.16
C LYS A 39 14.71 -10.51 8.62
N LYS A 40 14.43 -10.65 7.32
CA LYS A 40 14.06 -11.90 6.65
C LYS A 40 12.83 -12.59 7.27
N ASP A 41 11.93 -11.81 7.86
CA ASP A 41 10.67 -12.32 8.39
C ASP A 41 9.57 -12.24 7.32
N PHE A 42 9.55 -13.24 6.44
CA PHE A 42 8.66 -13.26 5.28
C PHE A 42 7.18 -13.46 5.66
N GLN A 43 6.89 -13.99 6.85
CA GLN A 43 5.52 -14.11 7.32
C GLN A 43 4.93 -12.72 7.65
N GLU A 44 5.73 -11.87 8.29
CA GLU A 44 5.34 -10.48 8.54
C GLU A 44 5.29 -9.65 7.25
N VAL A 45 6.17 -9.90 6.28
CA VAL A 45 6.09 -9.29 4.94
C VAL A 45 4.76 -9.61 4.26
N LYS A 46 4.34 -10.88 4.28
CA LYS A 46 3.01 -11.29 3.77
C LYS A 46 1.88 -10.52 4.45
N GLY A 47 1.92 -10.43 5.78
CA GLY A 47 0.90 -9.69 6.54
C GLY A 47 0.83 -8.21 6.17
N CYS A 48 1.96 -7.58 5.84
CA CYS A 48 2.02 -6.20 5.34
C CYS A 48 1.46 -6.08 3.91
N TYR A 49 1.77 -7.02 3.03
CA TYR A 49 1.28 -7.01 1.64
C TYR A 49 -0.23 -7.26 1.57
N GLU A 50 -0.75 -8.20 2.36
CA GLU A 50 -2.19 -8.39 2.55
C GLU A 50 -2.86 -7.10 2.98
N ARG A 51 -2.28 -6.41 3.98
CA ARG A 51 -2.86 -5.17 4.47
C ARG A 51 -2.79 -4.04 3.43
N ALA A 52 -1.71 -3.95 2.67
CA ALA A 52 -1.60 -2.99 1.57
C ALA A 52 -2.65 -3.28 0.48
N LEU A 53 -2.88 -4.55 0.11
CA LEU A 53 -3.94 -4.96 -0.82
C LEU A 53 -5.34 -4.57 -0.31
N GLU A 54 -5.65 -4.86 0.96
CA GLU A 54 -6.93 -4.46 1.58
C GLU A 54 -7.15 -2.94 1.48
N LEU A 55 -6.11 -2.14 1.74
CA LEU A 55 -6.21 -0.68 1.68
C LEU A 55 -6.33 -0.17 0.23
N VAL A 56 -5.68 -0.82 -0.74
CA VAL A 56 -5.86 -0.50 -2.16
C VAL A 56 -7.30 -0.78 -2.59
N ASP A 57 -7.86 -1.92 -2.20
CA ASP A 57 -9.25 -2.30 -2.52
C ASP A 57 -10.24 -1.30 -1.93
N LEU A 58 -10.10 -0.97 -0.63
CA LEU A 58 -10.89 0.08 0.00
C LEU A 58 -10.74 1.44 -0.72
N THR A 59 -9.54 1.78 -1.18
CA THR A 59 -9.29 3.03 -1.92
C THR A 59 -10.00 3.03 -3.26
N VAL A 60 -10.00 1.91 -3.98
CA VAL A 60 -10.73 1.74 -5.24
C VAL A 60 -12.24 1.90 -5.03
N ASP A 61 -12.78 1.30 -3.98
CA ASP A 61 -14.22 1.32 -3.67
C ASP A 61 -14.72 2.73 -3.34
N VAL A 62 -13.91 3.52 -2.61
CA VAL A 62 -14.28 4.89 -2.24
C VAL A 62 -13.76 5.96 -3.22
N LEU A 63 -13.08 5.57 -4.30
CA LEU A 63 -12.44 6.49 -5.23
C LEU A 63 -13.45 7.40 -5.92
N ILE A 64 -13.35 8.71 -5.66
CA ILE A 64 -14.16 9.74 -6.30
C ILE A 64 -13.61 10.06 -7.70
N ASP A 65 -12.31 10.30 -7.81
CA ASP A 65 -11.66 10.65 -9.08
C ASP A 65 -11.21 9.41 -9.85
N LYS A 66 -12.04 9.01 -10.82
CA LYS A 66 -11.81 7.79 -11.61
C LYS A 66 -10.60 7.86 -12.53
N ARG A 67 -9.92 9.01 -12.68
CA ARG A 67 -8.66 9.10 -13.44
C ARG A 67 -7.56 8.21 -12.86
N TYR A 68 -7.56 8.00 -11.55
CA TYR A 68 -6.58 7.13 -10.87
C TYR A 68 -6.94 5.65 -10.88
N LEU A 69 -8.19 5.29 -11.24
CA LEU A 69 -8.72 3.93 -11.08
C LEU A 69 -7.86 2.90 -11.82
N LYS A 70 -7.54 3.18 -13.09
CA LYS A 70 -6.79 2.24 -13.92
C LYS A 70 -5.39 1.96 -13.35
N GLU A 71 -4.71 3.01 -12.90
CA GLU A 71 -3.36 2.85 -12.35
C GLU A 71 -3.38 2.22 -10.95
N LEU A 72 -4.40 2.48 -10.12
CA LEU A 72 -4.60 1.78 -8.84
C LEU A 72 -4.83 0.27 -9.04
N LEU A 73 -5.64 -0.10 -10.03
CA LEU A 73 -5.88 -1.51 -10.35
C LEU A 73 -4.61 -2.20 -10.88
N ARG A 74 -3.80 -1.53 -11.71
CA ARG A 74 -2.49 -2.05 -12.13
C ARG A 74 -1.53 -2.20 -10.97
N PHE A 75 -1.48 -1.21 -10.09
CA PHE A 75 -0.68 -1.29 -8.87
C PHE A 75 -1.09 -2.50 -8.02
N ARG A 76 -2.40 -2.70 -7.85
CA ARG A 76 -2.98 -3.86 -7.16
C ARG A 76 -2.53 -5.18 -7.78
N GLU A 77 -2.61 -5.30 -9.11
CA GLU A 77 -2.18 -6.52 -9.85
C GLU A 77 -0.71 -6.84 -9.58
N VAL A 78 0.18 -5.86 -9.70
CA VAL A 78 1.62 -6.05 -9.44
C VAL A 78 1.89 -6.44 -7.99
N LEU A 79 1.23 -5.79 -7.02
CA LEU A 79 1.36 -6.15 -5.61
C LEU A 79 0.83 -7.56 -5.33
N ALA A 80 -0.27 -7.96 -5.96
CA ALA A 80 -0.87 -9.28 -5.81
C ALA A 80 0.03 -10.38 -6.42
N GLU A 81 0.62 -10.13 -7.58
CA GLU A 81 1.60 -11.03 -8.22
C GLU A 81 2.79 -11.27 -7.28
N MET A 82 3.41 -10.19 -6.78
CA MET A 82 4.51 -10.30 -5.81
C MET A 82 4.12 -11.06 -4.53
N TYR A 83 2.88 -10.88 -4.05
CA TYR A 83 2.38 -11.61 -2.89
C TYR A 83 2.21 -13.11 -3.16
N ILE A 84 1.61 -13.48 -4.29
CA ILE A 84 1.35 -14.88 -4.68
C ILE A 84 2.66 -15.62 -4.93
N ASP A 85 3.57 -15.01 -5.68
CA ASP A 85 4.84 -15.61 -6.08
C ASP A 85 5.89 -15.57 -4.96
N ASN A 86 5.58 -14.90 -3.84
CA ASN A 86 6.50 -14.68 -2.73
C ASN A 86 7.78 -13.93 -3.15
N GLU A 87 7.67 -13.01 -4.11
CA GLU A 87 8.77 -12.18 -4.61
C GLU A 87 9.13 -11.05 -3.62
N PHE A 88 9.64 -11.45 -2.47
CA PHE A 88 9.95 -10.58 -1.35
C PHE A 88 11.37 -10.02 -1.46
N ALA A 89 11.53 -9.05 -2.36
CA ALA A 89 12.78 -8.35 -2.56
C ALA A 89 12.66 -6.86 -2.27
N GLU A 90 13.62 -6.31 -1.52
CA GLU A 90 13.61 -4.90 -1.10
C GLU A 90 13.54 -3.93 -2.29
N LYS A 91 14.25 -4.26 -3.38
CA LYS A 91 14.26 -3.44 -4.60
C LYS A 91 12.86 -3.30 -5.20
N GLN A 92 12.11 -4.40 -5.31
CA GLN A 92 10.75 -4.42 -5.83
C GLN A 92 9.79 -3.71 -4.86
N ASN A 93 9.93 -3.94 -3.56
CA ASN A 93 9.15 -3.25 -2.54
C ASN A 93 9.32 -1.72 -2.61
N ASN A 94 10.56 -1.25 -2.78
CA ASN A 94 10.85 0.17 -2.91
C ASN A 94 10.24 0.76 -4.19
N LYS A 95 10.19 0.00 -5.30
CA LYS A 95 9.51 0.44 -6.53
C LYS A 95 8.02 0.65 -6.30
N LEU A 96 7.35 -0.26 -5.57
CA LEU A 96 5.93 -0.11 -5.21
C LEU A 96 5.69 1.20 -4.43
N ILE A 97 6.55 1.48 -3.44
CA ILE A 97 6.48 2.75 -2.68
C ILE A 97 6.65 3.93 -3.63
N THR A 98 7.67 3.94 -4.50
CA THR A 98 7.86 5.03 -5.47
C THR A 98 6.65 5.24 -6.36
N VAL A 99 6.06 4.16 -6.89
CA VAL A 99 4.87 4.24 -7.74
C VAL A 99 3.70 4.88 -7.00
N LEU A 100 3.43 4.48 -5.76
CA LEU A 100 2.37 5.09 -4.93
C LEU A 100 2.55 6.60 -4.78
N LEU A 101 3.78 7.05 -4.54
CA LEU A 101 4.07 8.48 -4.34
C LEU A 101 3.95 9.31 -5.62
N LEU A 102 3.98 8.68 -6.79
CA LEU A 102 3.78 9.36 -8.06
C LEU A 102 2.31 9.56 -8.42
N PHE A 103 1.36 8.96 -7.69
CA PHE A 103 -0.08 9.18 -7.91
C PHE A 103 -0.52 10.60 -7.59
N ASP A 104 0.13 11.24 -6.62
CA ASP A 104 -0.27 12.53 -6.12
C ASP A 104 0.95 13.38 -5.75
N LYS A 105 0.97 14.62 -6.26
CA LYS A 105 2.09 15.54 -6.08
C LYS A 105 2.30 15.89 -4.60
N ASP A 106 1.23 15.94 -3.81
CA ASP A 106 1.32 16.24 -2.38
C ASP A 106 1.89 15.05 -1.61
N SER A 107 1.54 13.81 -1.98
CA SER A 107 2.20 12.60 -1.46
C SER A 107 3.72 12.59 -1.72
N TYR A 108 4.16 12.99 -2.91
CA TYR A 108 5.59 13.11 -3.23
C TYR A 108 6.27 14.19 -2.38
N ASN A 109 5.66 15.38 -2.29
CA ASN A 109 6.25 16.52 -1.58
C ASN A 109 6.37 16.28 -0.07
N ILE A 110 5.42 15.58 0.55
CA ILE A 110 5.47 15.26 1.99
C ILE A 110 6.67 14.38 2.31
N LEU A 111 7.03 13.40 1.47
CA LEU A 111 8.19 12.54 1.73
C LEU A 111 9.52 13.08 1.18
N ALA A 112 9.48 13.95 0.17
CA ALA A 112 10.68 14.61 -0.36
C ALA A 112 11.11 15.82 0.49
N GLY A 113 10.18 16.45 1.22
CA GLY A 113 10.43 17.59 2.11
C GLY A 113 10.96 17.23 3.50
N ASP A 114 10.88 15.96 3.90
CA ASP A 114 11.39 15.44 5.18
C ASP A 114 12.85 14.92 5.08
N LYS A 115 13.65 15.46 4.14
CA LYS A 115 15.08 15.14 3.99
C LYS A 115 15.99 16.23 4.58
#